data_AF-A0A2T6ZFY6-F1
#
_entry.id   AF-A0A2T6ZFY6-F1
#
_cell.length_a   1.000
_cell.length_b   1.000
_cell.length_c   1.000
_cell.angle_alpha   90.00
_cell.angle_beta   90.00
_cell.angle_gamma   90.00
#
_symmetry.space_group_name_H-M   'P 1'
#
loop_
_entity.id
_entity.type
_entity.pdbx_description
1 polymer ?
#
loop_
_entity_poly.entity_id
_entity_poly.type
_entity_poly.pdbx_seq_one_letter_code
_entity_poly.pdbx_strand_id
1 'polypeptide(L)'
;EGYWDGKDLVAHVLEVALPMLRKIYPGYQFLFLFDNSSNHGTYADNALRVQSMSLKSGGLSQKLLRRGYMNGDPVQVQEMTYQAIDSHMGTETTLAKGMKVVLQERGLWKDGLSMHCPKNLCCCAAEILRGEEDFLTQKGMLQEEIERSGHLILFLPKFHCELNWIEYYWGEGKRYTRDNCRYRIDDLRSAIPQAL
;
A
#
# COMPACT_ATOMS: atom_id res chain seq x y z
N GLU A 1 13.55 19.30 2.97
CA GLU A 1 12.10 19.51 2.73
C GLU A 1 11.57 18.30 2.00
N GLY A 2 10.52 17.66 2.52
CA GLY A 2 9.90 16.48 1.94
C GLY A 2 8.39 16.59 2.13
N TYR A 3 7.63 16.20 1.10
CA TYR A 3 6.19 16.06 1.21
C TYR A 3 5.88 14.82 2.05
N TRP A 4 4.90 14.94 2.96
CA TRP A 4 4.41 13.80 3.72
C TRP A 4 3.78 12.76 2.80
N ASP A 5 4.31 11.54 2.80
CA ASP A 5 3.85 10.45 1.94
C ASP A 5 3.29 9.25 2.73
N GLY A 6 2.96 8.17 2.02
CA GLY A 6 2.45 6.94 2.64
C GLY A 6 3.46 6.24 3.54
N LYS A 7 4.77 6.35 3.26
CA LYS A 7 5.84 5.76 4.08
C LYS A 7 5.97 6.52 5.40
N ASP A 8 5.88 7.85 5.36
CA ASP A 8 5.88 8.68 6.57
C ASP A 8 4.71 8.33 7.50
N LEU A 9 3.52 8.11 6.93
CA LEU A 9 2.36 7.66 7.72
C LEU A 9 2.59 6.31 8.37
N VAL A 10 3.10 5.32 7.61
CA VAL A 10 3.39 3.99 8.15
C VAL A 10 4.41 4.09 9.29
N ALA A 11 5.50 4.82 9.09
CA ALA A 11 6.51 5.05 10.12
C ALA A 11 5.89 5.70 11.36
N HIS A 12 5.07 6.73 11.19
CA HIS A 12 4.40 7.40 12.30
C HIS A 12 3.50 6.45 13.11
N VAL A 13 2.71 5.60 12.43
CA VAL A 13 1.84 4.62 13.10
C VAL A 13 2.66 3.62 13.89
N LEU A 14 3.74 3.09 13.30
CA LEU A 14 4.54 2.04 13.91
C LEU A 14 5.46 2.54 15.03
N GLU A 15 6.05 3.72 14.86
CA GLU A 15 7.10 4.24 15.75
C GLU A 15 6.57 5.19 16.82
N VAL A 16 5.40 5.79 16.60
CA VAL A 16 4.81 6.77 17.53
C VAL A 16 3.49 6.26 18.09
N ALA A 17 2.48 6.06 17.24
CA ALA A 17 1.13 5.77 17.70
C ALA A 17 1.04 4.42 18.43
N LEU A 18 1.59 3.35 17.85
CA LEU A 18 1.54 2.01 18.45
C LEU A 18 2.26 1.93 19.80
N PRO A 19 3.50 2.43 19.96
CA PRO A 19 4.17 2.45 21.26
C PRO A 19 3.39 3.22 22.33
N MET A 20 2.78 4.36 21.96
CA MET A 20 1.91 5.11 22.88
C MET A 20 0.69 4.29 23.29
N LEU A 21 -0.03 3.72 22.33
CA LEU A 21 -1.23 2.91 22.59
C LEU A 21 -0.91 1.70 23.47
N ARG A 22 0.18 0.97 23.18
CA ARG A 22 0.62 -0.18 23.99
C ARG A 22 0.99 0.20 25.42
N LYS A 23 1.50 1.42 25.64
CA LYS A 23 1.81 1.94 26.98
C LYS A 23 0.55 2.33 27.76
N ILE A 24 -0.41 2.96 27.10
CA ILE A 24 -1.66 3.42 27.74
C ILE A 24 -2.62 2.24 27.98
N TYR A 25 -2.70 1.31 27.02
CA TYR A 25 -3.62 0.18 27.03
C TYR A 25 -2.87 -1.15 26.78
N PRO A 26 -2.07 -1.63 27.74
CA PRO A 26 -1.28 -2.84 27.56
C PRO A 26 -2.16 -4.08 27.37
N GLY A 27 -1.79 -4.94 26.43
CA GLY A 27 -2.48 -6.21 26.15
C GLY A 27 -3.73 -6.11 25.27
N TYR A 28 -4.10 -4.90 24.83
CA TYR A 28 -5.24 -4.71 23.93
C TYR A 28 -4.85 -4.87 22.45
N GLN A 29 -5.80 -5.36 21.67
CA GLN A 29 -5.77 -5.27 20.21
C GLN A 29 -6.47 -3.98 19.78
N PHE A 30 -5.77 -3.13 19.03
CA PHE A 30 -6.32 -1.88 18.52
C PHE A 30 -6.97 -2.07 17.15
N LEU A 31 -8.06 -1.32 16.92
CA LEU A 31 -8.66 -1.14 15.61
C LEU A 31 -8.32 0.26 15.10
N PHE A 32 -7.58 0.33 14.00
CA PHE A 32 -7.27 1.57 13.31
C PHE A 32 -8.35 1.90 12.29
N LEU A 33 -8.94 3.07 12.40
CA LEU A 33 -9.89 3.59 11.43
C LEU A 33 -9.23 4.71 10.63
N PHE A 34 -9.08 4.50 9.33
CA PHE A 34 -8.53 5.49 8.43
C PHE A 34 -9.58 5.94 7.41
N ASP A 35 -9.59 7.21 7.05
CA ASP A 35 -10.28 7.65 5.84
C ASP A 35 -9.60 7.04 4.60
N ASN A 36 -10.31 7.02 3.47
CA ASN A 36 -9.80 6.39 2.26
C ASN A 36 -9.06 7.40 1.37
N SER A 37 -8.07 8.03 1.98
CA SER A 37 -7.10 8.92 1.34
C SER A 37 -6.14 8.14 0.43
N SER A 38 -5.71 8.76 -0.66
CA SER A 38 -4.76 8.17 -1.61
C SER A 38 -3.44 7.76 -0.96
N ASN A 39 -2.99 8.48 0.06
CA ASN A 39 -1.75 8.16 0.78
C ASN A 39 -1.82 6.81 1.50
N HIS A 40 -3.02 6.42 1.95
CA HIS A 40 -3.26 5.16 2.67
C HIS A 40 -3.29 3.96 1.72
N GLY A 41 -3.64 4.19 0.45
CA GLY A 41 -3.66 3.20 -0.62
C GLY A 41 -2.29 2.89 -1.24
N THR A 42 -1.21 3.33 -0.61
CA THR A 42 0.16 3.07 -1.09
C THR A 42 0.54 1.61 -0.81
N TYR A 43 1.09 0.93 -1.80
CA TYR A 43 1.56 -0.45 -1.67
C TYR A 43 3.06 -0.49 -1.39
N ALA A 44 3.54 -1.61 -0.82
CA ALA A 44 4.97 -1.85 -0.70
C ALA A 44 5.66 -1.81 -2.09
N ASP A 45 6.92 -1.38 -2.13
CA ASP A 45 7.66 -1.26 -3.38
C ASP A 45 7.83 -2.59 -4.12
N ASN A 46 7.84 -3.69 -3.38
CA ASN A 46 7.90 -5.05 -3.89
C ASN A 46 6.52 -5.75 -3.99
N ALA A 47 5.40 -5.05 -3.79
CA ALA A 47 4.07 -5.66 -3.86
C ALA A 47 3.76 -6.23 -5.26
N LEU A 48 2.97 -7.30 -5.34
CA LEU A 48 2.58 -7.96 -6.59
C LEU A 48 1.59 -7.07 -7.36
N ARG A 49 2.12 -6.09 -8.08
CA ARG A 49 1.33 -5.14 -8.85
C ARG A 49 1.65 -5.26 -10.31
N VAL A 50 0.63 -5.57 -11.09
CA VAL A 50 0.70 -5.62 -12.55
C VAL A 50 1.22 -4.31 -13.15
N GLN A 51 0.87 -3.15 -12.55
CA GLN A 51 1.37 -1.84 -13.01
C GLN A 51 2.88 -1.66 -12.81
N SER A 52 3.52 -2.49 -11.99
CA SER A 52 4.96 -2.48 -11.71
C SER A 52 5.73 -3.55 -12.50
N MET A 53 5.07 -4.24 -13.42
CA MET A 53 5.66 -5.29 -14.25
C MET A 53 5.71 -4.85 -15.72
N SER A 54 6.72 -5.34 -16.43
CA SER A 54 6.85 -5.29 -17.89
C SER A 54 6.42 -6.62 -18.51
N LEU A 55 6.11 -6.63 -19.81
CA LEU A 55 5.77 -7.88 -20.52
C LEU A 55 6.96 -8.85 -20.61
N LYS A 56 8.14 -8.32 -20.93
CA LYS A 56 9.41 -9.06 -21.00
C LYS A 56 10.18 -8.91 -19.69
N SER A 57 10.94 -9.94 -19.33
CA SER A 57 11.76 -9.91 -18.13
C SER A 57 12.92 -8.90 -18.24
N GLY A 58 13.31 -8.38 -17.08
CA GLY A 58 14.36 -7.37 -16.96
C GLY A 58 13.94 -5.98 -17.43
N GLY A 59 14.92 -5.07 -17.39
CA GLY A 59 14.73 -3.65 -17.69
C GLY A 59 14.92 -2.79 -16.44
N LEU A 60 15.60 -1.65 -16.62
CA LEU A 60 16.00 -0.75 -15.53
C LEU A 60 14.82 -0.18 -14.72
N SER A 61 13.63 -0.10 -15.33
CA SER A 61 12.43 0.44 -14.71
C SER A 61 11.53 -0.61 -14.06
N GLN A 62 11.85 -1.91 -14.18
CA GLN A 62 11.02 -2.97 -13.61
C GLN A 62 11.34 -3.16 -12.13
N LYS A 63 10.32 -3.11 -11.27
CA LYS A 63 10.51 -3.35 -9.84
C LYS A 63 10.74 -4.83 -9.54
N LEU A 64 11.59 -5.11 -8.55
CA LEU A 64 11.78 -6.44 -7.99
C LEU A 64 10.59 -6.74 -7.06
N LEU A 65 9.71 -7.64 -7.50
CA LEU A 65 8.51 -8.00 -6.74
C LEU A 65 8.80 -9.15 -5.77
N ARG A 66 8.04 -9.21 -4.67
CA ARG A 66 8.07 -10.31 -3.71
C ARG A 66 7.51 -11.59 -4.34
N ARG A 67 7.78 -12.73 -3.72
CA ARG A 67 7.19 -14.01 -4.15
C ARG A 67 5.66 -13.96 -4.11
N GLY A 68 5.03 -14.60 -5.08
CA GLY A 68 3.60 -14.86 -5.11
C GLY A 68 3.26 -16.31 -4.76
N TYR A 69 1.98 -16.63 -4.83
CA TYR A 69 1.44 -17.95 -4.50
C TYR A 69 0.39 -18.32 -5.53
N MET A 70 0.62 -19.41 -6.25
CA MET A 70 -0.31 -19.88 -7.27
C MET A 70 -1.58 -20.42 -6.61
N ASN A 71 -2.74 -20.04 -7.14
CA ASN A 71 -4.05 -20.45 -6.61
C ASN A 71 -4.24 -20.16 -5.10
N GLY A 72 -3.56 -19.13 -4.57
CA GLY A 72 -3.61 -18.78 -3.16
C GLY A 72 -2.95 -19.80 -2.21
N ASP A 73 -2.28 -20.84 -2.74
CA ASP A 73 -1.66 -21.91 -1.96
C ASP A 73 -0.23 -21.51 -1.53
N PRO A 74 0.04 -21.34 -0.21
CA PRO A 74 1.37 -20.98 0.29
C PRO A 74 2.47 -21.99 -0.07
N VAL A 75 2.09 -23.23 -0.40
CA VAL A 75 3.03 -24.29 -0.82
C VAL A 75 3.46 -24.09 -2.27
N GLN A 76 2.60 -23.51 -3.11
CA GLN A 76 2.85 -23.30 -4.54
C GLN A 76 3.46 -21.91 -4.78
N VAL A 77 4.72 -21.76 -4.37
CA VAL A 77 5.45 -20.50 -4.48
C VAL A 77 5.73 -20.13 -5.94
N GLN A 78 5.38 -18.89 -6.30
CA GLN A 78 5.77 -18.24 -7.55
C GLN A 78 6.92 -17.28 -7.28
N GLU A 79 8.13 -17.65 -7.71
CA GLU A 79 9.27 -16.71 -7.70
C GLU A 79 9.08 -15.64 -8.78
N MET A 80 9.34 -14.38 -8.43
CA MET A 80 9.16 -13.22 -9.32
C MET A 80 10.47 -12.67 -9.87
N THR A 81 11.59 -13.31 -9.53
CA THR A 81 12.93 -12.94 -9.98
C THR A 81 13.72 -14.17 -10.40
N TYR A 82 14.85 -13.96 -11.07
CA TYR A 82 15.86 -14.98 -11.36
C TYR A 82 17.25 -14.40 -11.13
N GLN A 83 18.19 -15.26 -10.78
CA GLN A 83 19.62 -14.92 -10.77
C GLN A 83 20.15 -15.02 -12.20
N ALA A 84 20.94 -14.04 -12.61
CA ALA A 84 21.60 -13.99 -13.91
C ALA A 84 22.99 -13.40 -13.77
N ILE A 85 23.86 -13.66 -14.74
CA ILE A 85 25.18 -13.02 -14.81
C ILE A 85 25.05 -11.77 -15.69
N ASP A 86 25.45 -10.62 -15.16
CA ASP A 86 25.57 -9.40 -15.95
C ASP A 86 26.70 -9.58 -16.97
N SER A 87 26.36 -9.58 -18.26
CA SER A 87 27.33 -9.80 -19.33
C SER A 87 28.40 -8.70 -19.44
N HIS A 88 28.16 -7.51 -18.89
CA HIS A 88 29.10 -6.39 -18.92
C HIS A 88 30.01 -6.39 -17.69
N MET A 89 29.48 -6.73 -16.52
CA MET A 89 30.23 -6.70 -15.25
C MET A 89 30.78 -8.07 -14.82
N GLY A 90 30.29 -9.17 -15.39
CA GLY A 90 30.63 -10.53 -14.99
C GLY A 90 30.13 -10.91 -13.60
N THR A 91 29.25 -10.11 -13.00
CA THR A 91 28.73 -10.30 -11.64
C THR A 91 27.33 -10.89 -11.65
N GLU A 92 26.99 -11.68 -10.64
CA GLU A 92 25.61 -12.10 -10.42
C GLU A 92 24.72 -10.89 -10.13
N THR A 93 23.57 -10.86 -10.79
CA THR A 93 22.53 -9.84 -10.68
C THR A 93 21.16 -10.49 -10.62
N THR A 94 20.23 -9.86 -9.91
CA THR A 94 18.84 -10.31 -9.82
C THR A 94 18.01 -9.58 -10.87
N LEU A 95 17.34 -10.35 -11.73
CA LEU A 95 16.45 -9.82 -12.76
C LEU A 95 14.99 -10.13 -12.44
N ALA A 96 14.11 -9.16 -12.66
CA ALA A 96 12.67 -9.33 -12.49
C ALA A 96 12.06 -10.15 -13.64
N LYS A 97 11.14 -11.07 -13.32
CA LYS A 97 10.35 -11.79 -14.31
C LYS A 97 9.30 -10.87 -14.92
N GLY A 98 9.20 -10.89 -16.25
CA GLY A 98 8.13 -10.22 -16.97
C GLY A 98 6.83 -11.00 -16.89
N MET A 99 5.71 -10.33 -17.20
CA MET A 99 4.38 -10.95 -17.20
C MET A 99 4.31 -12.22 -18.05
N LYS A 100 5.03 -12.26 -19.19
CA LYS A 100 5.05 -13.44 -20.06
C LYS A 100 5.56 -14.68 -19.34
N VAL A 101 6.70 -14.57 -18.65
CA VAL A 101 7.33 -15.71 -17.96
C VAL A 101 6.44 -16.18 -16.82
N VAL A 102 5.93 -15.25 -16.00
CA VAL A 102 5.04 -15.59 -14.88
C VAL A 102 3.78 -16.30 -15.39
N LEU A 103 3.16 -15.81 -16.47
CA LEU A 103 1.98 -16.47 -17.06
C LEU A 103 2.30 -17.84 -17.68
N GLN A 104 3.50 -18.02 -18.25
CA GLN A 104 3.92 -19.33 -18.78
C GLN A 104 4.10 -20.34 -17.65
N GLU A 105 4.75 -19.94 -16.56
CA GLU A 105 4.95 -20.76 -15.36
C GLU A 105 3.61 -21.15 -14.71
N ARG A 106 2.62 -20.26 -14.75
CA ARG A 106 1.26 -20.52 -14.28
C ARG A 106 0.37 -21.29 -15.28
N GLY A 107 0.86 -21.59 -16.48
CA GLY A 107 0.06 -22.27 -17.51
C GLY A 107 -1.07 -21.42 -18.12
N LEU A 108 -1.02 -20.10 -17.95
CA LEU A 108 -2.05 -19.14 -18.38
C LEU A 108 -1.67 -18.38 -19.65
N TRP A 109 -0.43 -18.51 -20.12
CA TRP A 109 0.05 -17.83 -21.31
C TRP A 109 -0.58 -18.39 -22.59
N LYS A 110 -0.98 -17.49 -23.50
CA LYS A 110 -1.42 -17.80 -24.86
C LYS A 110 -0.58 -17.00 -25.85
N ASP A 111 -0.23 -17.61 -26.98
CA ASP A 111 0.55 -16.92 -27.99
C ASP A 111 -0.23 -15.75 -28.60
N GLY A 112 0.48 -14.64 -28.82
CA GLY A 112 -0.10 -13.38 -29.30
C GLY A 112 -0.68 -12.47 -28.22
N LEU A 113 -0.58 -12.83 -26.93
CA LEU A 113 -0.98 -11.92 -25.83
C LEU A 113 -0.15 -10.64 -25.81
N SER A 114 -0.83 -9.50 -25.84
CA SER A 114 -0.25 -8.18 -25.58
C SER A 114 -0.18 -7.90 -24.07
N MET A 115 0.59 -6.87 -23.68
CA MET A 115 0.63 -6.38 -22.30
C MET A 115 -0.71 -5.78 -21.88
N HIS A 116 -1.28 -4.91 -22.73
CA HIS A 116 -2.54 -4.22 -22.50
C HIS A 116 -3.51 -4.46 -23.66
N CYS A 117 -4.79 -4.68 -23.35
CA CYS A 117 -5.85 -4.73 -24.36
C CYS A 117 -6.31 -3.30 -24.69
N PRO A 118 -6.61 -2.99 -25.96
CA PRO A 118 -7.04 -1.66 -26.38
C PRO A 118 -8.44 -1.25 -25.88
N LYS A 119 -9.26 -2.19 -25.38
CA LYS A 119 -10.67 -1.95 -25.01
C LYS A 119 -11.09 -2.48 -23.63
N ASN A 120 -10.17 -2.69 -22.68
CA ASN A 120 -10.47 -3.30 -21.37
C ASN A 120 -11.24 -4.63 -21.45
N LEU A 121 -11.14 -5.37 -22.56
CA LEU A 121 -11.53 -6.77 -22.56
C LEU A 121 -10.51 -7.55 -21.72
N CYS A 122 -10.96 -8.56 -20.98
CA CYS A 122 -10.17 -9.42 -20.09
C CYS A 122 -9.24 -10.37 -20.88
N CYS A 123 -8.41 -9.80 -21.77
CA CYS A 123 -7.71 -10.54 -22.82
C CYS A 123 -6.19 -10.38 -22.85
N CYS A 124 -5.60 -9.51 -22.02
CA CYS A 124 -4.16 -9.25 -22.06
C CYS A 124 -3.45 -9.83 -20.85
N ALA A 125 -2.12 -9.93 -20.94
CA ALA A 125 -1.28 -10.42 -19.86
C ALA A 125 -1.54 -9.69 -18.53
N ALA A 126 -1.74 -8.36 -18.60
CA ALA A 126 -2.03 -7.55 -17.42
C ALA A 126 -3.38 -7.88 -16.75
N GLU A 127 -4.45 -8.09 -17.53
CA GLU A 127 -5.76 -8.42 -16.96
C GLU A 127 -5.80 -9.85 -16.40
N ILE A 128 -5.16 -10.80 -17.09
CA ILE A 128 -5.07 -12.18 -16.62
C ILE A 128 -4.33 -12.22 -15.27
N LEU A 129 -3.15 -11.63 -15.17
CA LEU A 129 -2.41 -11.57 -13.90
C LEU A 129 -3.15 -10.78 -12.83
N ARG A 130 -3.86 -9.69 -13.19
CA ARG A 130 -4.64 -8.94 -12.20
C ARG A 130 -5.76 -9.78 -11.59
N GLY A 131 -6.32 -10.72 -12.35
CA GLY A 131 -7.36 -11.63 -11.88
C GLY A 131 -6.85 -12.77 -11.01
N GLU A 132 -5.53 -12.98 -10.93
CA GLU A 132 -4.95 -14.00 -10.06
C GLU A 132 -5.11 -13.61 -8.58
N GLU A 133 -5.38 -14.61 -7.73
CA GLU A 133 -5.74 -14.38 -6.33
C GLU A 133 -4.67 -13.63 -5.54
N ASP A 134 -3.40 -13.97 -5.73
CA ASP A 134 -2.28 -13.33 -5.03
C ASP A 134 -2.05 -11.89 -5.48
N PHE A 135 -2.47 -11.52 -6.69
CA PHE A 135 -2.48 -10.12 -7.15
C PHE A 135 -3.73 -9.36 -6.67
N LEU A 136 -4.90 -10.01 -6.61
CA LEU A 136 -6.15 -9.40 -6.11
C LEU A 136 -6.12 -9.13 -4.61
N THR A 137 -5.55 -10.04 -3.84
CA THR A 137 -5.54 -10.00 -2.38
C THR A 137 -4.39 -9.16 -1.80
N GLN A 138 -3.60 -8.48 -2.66
CA GLN A 138 -2.57 -7.57 -2.21
C GLN A 138 -3.16 -6.47 -1.32
N LYS A 139 -2.56 -6.27 -0.15
CA LYS A 139 -2.94 -5.23 0.80
C LYS A 139 -2.03 -4.01 0.64
N GLY A 140 -2.54 -2.85 1.02
CA GLY A 140 -1.73 -1.64 1.13
C GLY A 140 -0.66 -1.80 2.21
N MET A 141 0.45 -1.07 2.06
CA MET A 141 1.60 -1.12 2.99
C MET A 141 1.15 -0.88 4.44
N LEU A 142 0.33 0.15 4.65
CA LEU A 142 -0.20 0.49 5.98
C LEU A 142 -1.00 -0.66 6.59
N GLN A 143 -1.85 -1.31 5.79
CA GLN A 143 -2.65 -2.42 6.26
C GLN A 143 -1.77 -3.62 6.64
N GLU A 144 -0.79 -3.96 5.80
CA GLU A 144 0.14 -5.06 6.09
C GLU A 144 0.91 -4.85 7.39
N GLU A 145 1.41 -3.64 7.64
CA GLU A 145 2.20 -3.34 8.84
C GLU A 145 1.37 -3.36 10.13
N ILE A 146 0.14 -2.86 10.07
CA ILE A 146 -0.78 -2.88 11.23
C ILE A 146 -1.20 -4.31 11.55
N GLU A 147 -1.59 -5.09 10.54
CA GLU A 147 -1.96 -6.50 10.73
C GLU A 147 -0.77 -7.33 11.23
N ARG A 148 0.44 -7.10 10.69
CA ARG A 148 1.68 -7.75 11.17
C ARG A 148 1.99 -7.42 12.62
N SER A 149 1.62 -6.22 13.07
CA SER A 149 1.75 -5.80 14.46
C SER A 149 0.68 -6.40 15.38
N GLY A 150 -0.21 -7.26 14.87
CA GLY A 150 -1.27 -7.93 15.62
C GLY A 150 -2.53 -7.07 15.79
N HIS A 151 -2.69 -6.01 15.01
CA HIS A 151 -3.80 -5.05 15.13
C HIS A 151 -4.72 -5.10 13.91
N LEU A 152 -5.89 -4.48 14.04
CA LEU A 152 -6.91 -4.45 12.99
C LEU A 152 -6.93 -3.09 12.31
N ILE A 153 -7.34 -3.05 11.05
CA ILE A 153 -7.52 -1.81 10.29
C ILE A 153 -8.78 -1.87 9.43
N LEU A 154 -9.51 -0.76 9.37
CA LEU A 154 -10.61 -0.55 8.44
C LEU A 154 -10.45 0.80 7.74
N PHE A 155 -10.78 0.82 6.45
CA PHE A 155 -10.85 2.03 5.66
C PHE A 155 -12.31 2.45 5.49
N LEU A 156 -12.61 3.69 5.86
CA LEU A 156 -13.95 4.27 5.69
C LEU A 156 -14.27 4.44 4.19
N PRO A 157 -15.55 4.44 3.79
CA PRO A 157 -15.94 4.71 2.41
C PRO A 157 -15.37 6.05 1.89
N LYS A 158 -14.96 6.09 0.61
CA LYS A 158 -14.50 7.34 -0.02
C LYS A 158 -15.65 8.35 -0.07
N PHE A 159 -15.33 9.62 0.23
CA PHE A 159 -16.27 10.75 0.18
C PHE A 159 -17.42 10.70 1.19
N HIS A 160 -17.23 9.99 2.31
CA HIS A 160 -18.18 9.91 3.41
C HIS A 160 -17.56 10.43 4.71
N CYS A 161 -17.24 11.73 4.76
CA CYS A 161 -16.58 12.35 5.91
C CYS A 161 -17.46 12.36 7.18
N GLU A 162 -18.78 12.27 7.03
CA GLU A 162 -19.75 12.13 8.12
C GLU A 162 -19.56 10.82 8.92
N LEU A 163 -18.93 9.81 8.32
CA LEU A 163 -18.61 8.55 9.02
C LEU A 163 -17.28 8.62 9.77
N ASN A 164 -16.46 9.65 9.52
CA ASN A 164 -15.17 9.80 10.15
C ASN A 164 -15.29 10.62 11.44
N TRP A 165 -15.35 9.92 12.56
CA TRP A 165 -15.43 10.50 13.91
C TRP A 165 -14.47 11.67 14.18
N ILE A 166 -13.24 11.64 13.64
CA ILE A 166 -12.26 12.73 13.83
C ILE A 166 -12.74 14.07 13.25
N GLU A 167 -13.59 14.05 12.22
CA GLU A 167 -14.14 15.26 11.60
C GLU A 167 -15.05 16.03 12.57
N TYR A 168 -15.73 15.34 13.50
CA TYR A 168 -16.52 15.98 14.54
C TYR A 168 -15.62 16.70 15.55
N TYR A 169 -14.53 16.06 15.98
CA TYR A 169 -13.53 16.70 16.86
C TYR A 169 -12.89 17.91 16.18
N TRP A 170 -12.52 17.80 14.89
CA TRP A 170 -12.02 18.94 14.13
C TRP A 170 -13.07 20.04 13.96
N GLY A 171 -14.33 19.66 13.72
CA GLY A 171 -15.45 20.60 13.61
C GLY A 171 -15.60 21.43 14.88
N GLU A 172 -15.65 20.77 16.03
CA GLU A 172 -15.77 21.42 17.33
C GLU A 172 -14.52 22.23 17.70
N GLY A 173 -13.33 21.69 17.46
CA GLY A 173 -12.07 22.39 17.68
C GLY A 173 -11.97 23.67 16.85
N LYS A 174 -12.39 23.62 15.58
CA LYS A 174 -12.46 24.82 14.70
C LYS A 174 -13.51 25.82 15.19
N ARG A 175 -14.67 25.36 15.66
CA ARG A 175 -15.71 26.24 16.20
C ARG A 175 -15.22 26.96 17.46
N TYR A 176 -14.71 26.22 18.45
CA TYR A 176 -14.17 26.78 19.68
C TYR A 176 -13.04 27.77 19.42
N THR A 177 -12.07 27.41 18.59
CA THR A 177 -10.96 28.30 18.25
C THR A 177 -11.44 29.56 17.52
N ARG A 178 -12.45 29.47 16.66
CA ARG A 178 -13.05 30.64 16.00
C ARG A 178 -13.74 31.59 16.97
N ASP A 179 -14.41 31.04 17.99
CA ASP A 179 -15.13 31.83 19.00
C ASP A 179 -14.18 32.49 20.01
N ASN A 180 -13.00 31.89 20.25
CA ASN A 180 -12.08 32.28 21.34
C ASN A 180 -10.71 32.85 20.88
N CYS A 181 -10.38 32.81 19.59
CA CYS A 181 -9.11 33.30 19.06
C CYS A 181 -9.27 34.66 18.36
N ARG A 182 -8.35 35.59 18.61
CA ARG A 182 -8.34 36.93 17.97
C ARG A 182 -7.59 36.94 16.62
N TYR A 183 -7.57 35.82 15.91
CA TYR A 183 -6.87 35.64 14.63
C TYR A 183 -5.36 35.96 14.69
N ARG A 184 -4.70 35.64 15.81
CA ARG A 184 -3.23 35.67 15.96
C ARG A 184 -2.71 34.26 16.21
N ILE A 185 -1.53 33.94 15.69
CA ILE A 185 -0.96 32.59 15.80
C ILE A 185 -0.71 32.17 17.25
N ASP A 186 -0.31 33.10 18.13
CA ASP A 186 -0.04 32.81 19.54
C ASP A 186 -1.34 32.55 20.34
N ASP A 187 -2.41 33.26 20.00
CA ASP A 187 -3.74 33.02 20.55
C ASP A 187 -4.26 31.64 20.10
N LEU A 188 -4.04 31.29 18.82
CA LEU A 188 -4.43 29.99 18.28
C LEU A 188 -3.68 28.84 18.97
N ARG A 189 -2.36 28.98 19.19
CA ARG A 189 -1.55 27.99 19.92
C ARG A 189 -2.03 27.79 21.35
N SER A 190 -2.55 28.84 21.99
CA SER A 190 -3.08 28.77 23.35
C SER A 190 -4.51 28.21 23.39
N ALA A 191 -5.30 28.42 22.34
CA ALA A 191 -6.70 28.00 22.25
C ALA A 191 -6.87 26.53 21.82
N ILE A 192 -6.01 26.01 20.93
CA ILE A 192 -6.12 24.62 20.44
C ILE A 192 -6.12 23.59 21.58
N PRO A 193 -5.19 23.62 22.56
CA PRO A 193 -5.18 22.64 23.65
C PRO A 193 -6.40 22.72 24.56
N GLN A 194 -7.12 23.85 24.60
CA GLN A 194 -8.35 24.01 25.37
C GLN A 194 -9.59 23.48 24.62
N ALA A 195 -9.46 23.29 23.31
CA ALA A 195 -10.53 22.85 22.42
C ALA A 195 -10.59 21.32 22.24
N LEU A 196 -9.58 20.60 22.75
CA LEU A 196 -9.39 19.15 22.65
C LEU A 196 -9.65 18.48 24.00
#